data_AF-A0A1Q3PYR9-F1
#
_entry.id   AF-A0A1Q3PYR9-F1
#
_cell.length_a   1.000
_cell.length_b   1.000
_cell.length_c   1.000
_cell.angle_alpha   90.00
_cell.angle_beta   90.00
_cell.angle_gamma   90.00
#
_symmetry.space_group_name_H-M   'P 1'
#
loop_
_entity.id
_entity.type
_entity.pdbx_description
1 polymer ?
#
loop_
_entity_poly.entity_id
_entity_poly.type
_entity_poly.pdbx_seq_one_letter_code
_entity_poly.pdbx_strand_id
1 'polypeptide(L)'
;MAKKILRLVDYDKAFKGLVTKAQAIVVENNASDPNDIVECCSENNVFNRTLDSFKENPKHIFNFWTNETEAKVITQLYSIKHITLKDRANWALGIVTGNNDRFCSNEPQSDYVPIYKGSDITKSGLKAPRTKLTKIL
;
A
#
# COMPACT_ATOMS: atom_id res chain seq x y z
N MET A 1 27.08 8.29 11.42
CA MET A 1 27.34 9.06 10.18
C MET A 1 26.00 9.47 9.61
N ALA A 2 25.74 10.77 9.44
CA ALA A 2 24.57 11.22 8.71
C ALA A 2 24.85 11.08 7.20
N LYS A 3 23.84 10.63 6.43
CA LYS A 3 23.90 10.47 4.98
C LYS A 3 22.86 11.40 4.38
N LYS A 4 23.22 12.14 3.34
CA LYS A 4 22.33 13.04 2.62
C LYS A 4 21.68 12.30 1.45
N ILE A 5 20.36 12.37 1.34
CA ILE A 5 19.64 11.85 0.17
C ILE A 5 19.70 12.93 -0.91
N LEU A 6 20.19 12.58 -2.10
CA LEU A 6 20.23 13.48 -3.25
C LEU A 6 19.00 13.26 -4.13
N ARG A 7 18.66 11.98 -4.37
CA ARG A 7 17.65 11.62 -5.36
C ARG A 7 16.95 10.30 -5.07
N LEU A 8 15.67 10.25 -5.44
CA LEU A 8 14.84 9.06 -5.48
C LEU A 8 14.37 8.85 -6.93
N VAL A 9 14.59 7.65 -7.48
CA VAL A 9 14.30 7.36 -8.89
C VAL A 9 13.47 6.09 -9.04
N ASP A 10 12.42 6.14 -9.85
CA ASP A 10 11.74 4.98 -10.43
C ASP A 10 12.23 4.77 -11.86
N TYR A 11 12.95 3.68 -12.10
CA TYR A 11 13.45 3.29 -13.42
C TYR A 11 12.46 2.43 -14.21
N ASP A 12 11.23 2.28 -13.71
CA ASP A 12 10.22 1.38 -14.27
C ASP A 12 10.78 -0.04 -14.47
N LYS A 13 10.42 -0.76 -15.55
CA LYS A 13 10.89 -2.12 -15.82
C LYS A 13 12.28 -2.13 -16.45
N ALA A 14 13.29 -1.81 -15.64
CA ALA A 14 14.68 -1.79 -16.06
C ALA A 14 15.26 -3.18 -16.44
N PHE A 15 14.65 -4.27 -15.96
CA PHE A 15 15.17 -5.63 -16.13
C PHE A 15 14.21 -6.53 -16.92
N LYS A 16 14.71 -7.07 -18.03
CA LYS A 16 13.94 -8.00 -18.88
C LYS A 16 13.55 -9.25 -18.09
N GLY A 17 12.28 -9.63 -18.17
CA GLY A 17 11.74 -10.83 -17.52
C GLY A 17 11.28 -10.62 -16.07
N LEU A 18 11.57 -9.47 -15.46
CA LEU A 18 10.98 -9.10 -14.18
C LEU A 18 9.70 -8.31 -14.40
N VAL A 19 8.66 -8.64 -13.63
CA VAL A 19 7.37 -7.93 -13.64
C VAL A 19 7.43 -6.67 -12.77
N THR A 20 8.39 -6.61 -11.85
CA THR A 20 8.56 -5.53 -10.88
C THR A 20 9.35 -4.35 -11.43
N LYS A 21 9.03 -3.14 -10.95
CA LYS A 21 9.83 -1.94 -11.21
C LYS A 21 11.15 -1.95 -10.44
N ALA A 22 12.12 -1.16 -10.89
CA ALA A 22 13.39 -0.93 -10.21
C ALA A 22 13.45 0.50 -9.67
N GLN A 23 13.83 0.66 -8.40
CA GLN A 23 13.92 1.97 -7.75
C GLN A 23 15.31 2.18 -7.16
N ALA A 24 15.77 3.43 -7.10
CA ALA A 24 17.05 3.78 -6.48
C ALA A 24 16.94 4.96 -5.52
N ILE A 25 17.82 4.90 -4.51
CA ILE A 25 18.09 6.00 -3.57
C ILE A 25 19.55 6.38 -3.77
N VAL A 26 19.77 7.59 -4.26
CA VAL A 26 21.12 8.16 -4.43
C VAL A 26 21.46 8.93 -3.16
N VAL A 27 22.55 8.54 -2.51
CA VAL A 27 22.99 9.16 -1.25
C VAL A 27 24.42 9.66 -1.37
N GLU A 28 24.70 10.74 -0.66
CA GLU A 28 26.03 11.28 -0.48
C GLU A 28 26.52 11.03 0.95
N ASN A 29 27.83 10.82 1.10
CA ASN A 29 28.46 10.65 2.41
C ASN A 29 28.72 11.99 3.12
N ASN A 30 27.68 12.82 3.18
CA ASN A 30 27.67 14.12 3.85
C ASN A 30 26.53 14.17 4.86
N ALA A 31 26.64 15.06 5.85
CA ALA A 31 25.57 15.31 6.78
C ALA A 31 24.32 15.85 6.07
N SER A 32 23.15 15.42 6.53
CA SER A 32 21.84 15.84 6.00
C SER A 32 21.26 17.00 6.81
N ASP A 33 20.61 17.94 6.13
CA ASP A 33 19.75 18.98 6.70
C ASP A 33 18.26 18.68 6.40
N PRO A 34 17.32 18.97 7.31
CA PRO A 34 15.88 18.84 7.03
C PRO A 34 15.41 19.54 5.75
N ASN A 35 16.00 20.68 5.42
CA ASN A 35 15.66 21.47 4.23
C ASN A 35 16.41 21.01 2.97
N ASP A 36 17.24 19.95 3.07
CA ASP A 36 17.89 19.38 1.91
C ASP A 36 16.85 19.02 0.85
N ILE A 37 17.13 19.44 -0.39
CA ILE A 37 16.31 19.14 -1.53
C ILE A 37 16.63 17.74 -2.05
N VAL A 38 15.60 16.92 -2.14
CA VAL A 38 15.61 15.58 -2.73
C VAL A 38 14.93 15.67 -4.11
N GLU A 39 15.69 15.38 -5.16
CA GLU A 39 15.13 15.22 -6.50
C GLU A 39 14.29 13.94 -6.55
N CYS A 40 13.06 14.05 -7.01
CA CYS A 40 12.12 12.94 -7.11
C CYS A 40 11.82 12.69 -8.59
N CYS A 41 12.24 11.54 -9.10
CA CYS A 41 12.08 11.15 -10.51
C CYS A 41 11.14 9.95 -10.61
N SER A 42 9.99 10.13 -11.26
CA SER A 42 9.03 9.05 -11.52
C SER A 42 8.43 9.22 -12.92
N GLU A 43 8.58 8.20 -13.76
CA GLU A 43 8.12 8.21 -15.16
C GLU A 43 8.68 9.43 -15.91
N ASN A 44 7.81 10.36 -16.32
CA ASN A 44 8.17 11.62 -17.00
C ASN A 44 8.12 12.85 -16.06
N ASN A 45 7.91 12.63 -14.77
CA ASN A 45 7.80 13.71 -13.78
C ASN A 45 9.11 13.81 -12.99
N VAL A 46 9.64 15.02 -12.94
CA VAL A 46 10.75 15.40 -12.06
C VAL A 46 10.31 16.59 -11.25
N PHE A 47 10.39 16.46 -9.94
CA PHE A 47 10.09 17.55 -9.01
C PHE A 47 10.96 17.42 -7.77
N ASN A 48 10.94 18.46 -6.95
CA ASN A 48 11.75 18.54 -5.75
C ASN A 48 10.87 18.47 -4.50
N ARG A 49 11.42 17.85 -3.45
CA ARG A 49 10.83 17.83 -2.11
C ARG A 49 11.93 18.06 -1.07
N THR A 50 11.57 18.68 0.04
CA THR A 50 12.48 18.74 1.19
C THR A 50 12.58 17.37 1.87
N LEU A 51 13.75 17.04 2.43
CA LEU A 51 13.96 15.82 3.20
C LEU A 51 12.94 15.69 4.34
N ASP A 52 12.65 16.80 5.02
CA ASP A 52 11.70 16.85 6.12
C ASP A 52 10.27 16.46 5.70
N SER A 53 9.87 16.79 4.47
CA SER A 53 8.54 16.43 3.97
C SER A 53 8.28 14.92 3.94
N PHE A 54 9.31 14.09 3.94
CA PHE A 54 9.17 12.63 4.02
C PHE A 54 9.06 12.13 5.47
N LYS A 55 9.57 12.88 6.45
CA LYS A 55 9.45 12.52 7.87
C LYS A 55 8.01 12.59 8.35
N GLU A 56 7.25 13.56 7.84
CA GLU A 56 5.83 13.73 8.15
C GLU A 56 4.93 12.61 7.62
N ASN A 57 5.45 11.78 6.69
CA ASN A 57 4.67 10.66 6.18
C ASN A 57 4.48 9.58 7.26
N PRO A 58 3.31 8.92 7.31
CA PRO A 58 3.11 7.74 8.14
C PRO A 58 4.20 6.68 7.86
N LYS A 59 4.88 6.23 8.91
CA LYS A 59 6.02 5.29 8.85
C LYS A 59 7.21 5.79 8.01
N HIS A 60 7.33 7.10 7.80
CA HIS A 60 8.43 7.73 7.07
C HIS A 60 8.61 7.16 5.63
N ILE A 61 7.51 6.83 4.96
CA ILE A 61 7.53 6.25 3.62
C ILE A 61 8.07 7.28 2.61
N PHE A 62 8.94 6.86 1.70
CA PHE A 62 9.37 7.67 0.56
C PHE A 62 8.35 7.60 -0.59
N ASN A 63 7.26 8.38 -0.50
CA ASN A 63 6.29 8.53 -1.58
C ASN A 63 6.76 9.54 -2.64
N PHE A 64 7.89 9.27 -3.29
CA PHE A 64 8.52 10.22 -4.23
C PHE A 64 7.83 10.34 -5.60
N TRP A 65 6.66 9.72 -5.78
CA TRP A 65 5.72 10.00 -6.86
C TRP A 65 4.71 11.09 -6.51
N THR A 66 4.70 11.56 -5.25
CA THR A 66 3.84 12.63 -4.75
C THR A 66 4.62 13.94 -4.71
N ASN A 67 4.13 14.98 -5.39
CA ASN A 67 4.76 16.32 -5.39
C ASN A 67 4.50 17.10 -4.10
N GLU A 68 5.11 18.28 -3.96
CA GLU A 68 5.00 19.09 -2.73
C GLU A 68 3.55 19.50 -2.41
N THR A 69 2.77 19.90 -3.42
CA THR A 69 1.36 20.29 -3.25
C THR A 69 0.53 19.11 -2.78
N GLU A 70 0.70 17.94 -3.41
CA GLU A 70 -0.01 16.72 -3.03
C GLU A 70 0.39 16.24 -1.63
N ALA A 71 1.68 16.35 -1.28
CA ALA A 71 2.16 16.03 0.07
C ALA A 71 1.49 16.93 1.12
N LYS A 72 1.37 18.24 0.85
CA LYS A 72 0.65 19.18 1.73
C LYS A 72 -0.82 18.80 1.88
N VAL A 73 -1.49 18.36 0.80
CA VAL A 73 -2.88 17.86 0.86
C VAL A 73 -2.96 16.64 1.76
N ILE A 74 -2.04 15.68 1.63
CA ILE A 74 -1.98 14.49 2.50
C ILE A 74 -1.81 14.91 3.96
N THR A 75 -0.86 15.81 4.26
CA THR A 75 -0.64 16.33 5.62
C THR A 75 -1.89 16.99 6.19
N GLN A 76 -2.59 17.80 5.39
CA GLN A 76 -3.86 18.41 5.79
C GLN A 76 -4.96 17.38 6.07
N LEU A 77 -5.07 16.32 5.27
CA LEU A 77 -6.04 15.25 5.51
C LEU A 77 -5.77 14.53 6.84
N TYR A 78 -4.50 14.28 7.16
CA TYR A 78 -4.12 13.63 8.42
C TYR A 78 -4.20 14.55 9.64
N SER A 79 -4.12 15.88 9.47
CA SER A 79 -4.24 16.84 10.58
C SER A 79 -5.66 16.97 11.10
N ILE A 80 -6.66 16.61 10.29
CA ILE A 80 -8.06 16.60 10.69
C ILE A 80 -8.30 15.39 11.61
N LYS A 81 -9.02 15.60 12.72
CA LYS A 81 -9.45 14.50 13.60
C LYS A 81 -10.25 13.47 12.81
N HIS A 82 -9.74 12.26 12.74
CA HIS A 82 -10.32 11.16 11.98
C HIS A 82 -10.47 9.89 12.82
N ILE A 83 -11.26 8.95 12.32
CA ILE A 83 -11.44 7.62 12.90
C ILE A 83 -10.73 6.62 12.01
N THR A 84 -9.80 5.84 12.58
CA THR A 84 -9.11 4.77 11.87
C THR A 84 -9.83 3.44 12.06
N LEU A 85 -9.70 2.53 11.10
CA LEU A 85 -10.14 1.13 11.26
C LEU A 85 -9.22 0.31 12.18
N LYS A 86 -8.04 0.82 12.52
CA LYS A 86 -7.13 0.21 13.49
C LYS A 86 -7.87 -0.02 14.81
N ASP A 87 -7.86 -1.26 15.29
CA ASP A 87 -8.52 -1.72 16.53
C ASP A 87 -10.06 -1.51 16.56
N ARG A 88 -10.66 -1.14 15.41
CA ARG A 88 -12.10 -0.87 15.26
C ARG A 88 -12.75 -1.67 14.12
N ALA A 89 -11.99 -2.55 13.48
CA ALA A 89 -12.46 -3.42 12.42
C ALA A 89 -11.76 -4.78 12.48
N ASN A 90 -12.50 -5.82 12.11
CA ASN A 90 -11.94 -7.13 11.86
C ASN A 90 -11.46 -7.20 10.41
N TRP A 91 -10.22 -7.63 10.22
CA TRP A 91 -9.64 -7.81 8.90
C TRP A 91 -9.92 -9.24 8.43
N ALA A 92 -10.44 -9.37 7.21
CA ALA A 92 -10.60 -10.65 6.54
C ALA A 92 -9.75 -10.65 5.26
N LEU A 93 -9.03 -11.74 5.03
CA LEU A 93 -8.27 -11.93 3.79
C LEU A 93 -9.23 -12.41 2.70
N GLY A 94 -9.35 -11.65 1.61
CA GLY A 94 -10.04 -12.11 0.41
C GLY A 94 -9.20 -13.16 -0.31
N ILE A 95 -9.74 -14.36 -0.49
CA ILE A 95 -9.10 -15.41 -1.29
C ILE A 95 -9.72 -15.36 -2.69
N VAL A 96 -8.88 -15.13 -3.71
CA VAL A 96 -9.28 -15.24 -5.12
C VAL A 96 -8.42 -16.34 -5.73
N THR A 97 -9.02 -17.51 -5.94
CA THR A 97 -8.40 -18.55 -6.73
C THR A 97 -8.98 -18.46 -8.14
N GLY A 98 -8.16 -18.54 -9.19
CA GLY A 98 -8.66 -18.56 -10.57
C GLY A 98 -9.57 -19.76 -10.90
N ASN A 99 -9.87 -20.62 -9.93
CA ASN A 99 -10.72 -21.80 -10.02
C ASN A 99 -11.56 -21.98 -8.74
N ASN A 100 -12.27 -20.92 -8.34
CA ASN A 100 -13.07 -20.90 -7.11
C ASN A 100 -14.12 -22.02 -7.05
N ASP A 101 -14.71 -22.39 -8.19
CA ASP A 101 -15.76 -23.41 -8.28
C ASP A 101 -15.28 -24.80 -7.81
N ARG A 102 -13.99 -25.12 -8.00
CA ARG A 102 -13.42 -26.38 -7.52
C ARG A 102 -13.35 -26.48 -5.99
N PHE A 103 -13.15 -25.35 -5.32
CA PHE A 103 -12.90 -25.33 -3.87
C PHE A 103 -14.13 -24.91 -3.06
N CYS A 104 -15.09 -24.23 -3.70
CA CYS A 104 -16.33 -23.78 -3.08
C CYS A 104 -17.39 -24.89 -3.07
N SER A 105 -17.98 -25.14 -1.90
CA SER A 105 -19.14 -26.02 -1.75
C SER A 105 -20.28 -25.30 -1.06
N ASN A 106 -21.52 -25.63 -1.45
CA ASN A 106 -22.72 -25.23 -0.71
C ASN A 106 -23.12 -26.29 0.32
N GLU A 107 -22.54 -27.48 0.28
CA GLU A 107 -22.83 -28.57 1.21
C GLU A 107 -21.89 -28.53 2.42
N PRO A 108 -22.37 -28.86 3.63
CA PRO A 108 -21.52 -29.00 4.80
C PRO A 108 -20.62 -30.23 4.65
N GLN A 109 -19.32 -30.04 4.84
CA GLN A 109 -18.30 -31.09 4.84
C GLN A 109 -17.42 -30.93 6.08
N SER A 110 -16.82 -32.03 6.58
CA SER A 110 -15.82 -31.88 7.65
C SER A 110 -14.67 -31.03 7.13
N ASP A 111 -14.12 -30.19 8.00
CA ASP A 111 -12.97 -29.32 7.69
C ASP A 111 -13.26 -28.19 6.69
N TYR A 112 -14.52 -27.84 6.45
CA TYR A 112 -14.91 -26.68 5.65
C TYR A 112 -15.29 -25.49 6.54
N VAL A 113 -14.91 -24.30 6.12
CA VAL A 113 -15.15 -23.03 6.84
C VAL A 113 -16.11 -22.17 6.00
N PRO A 114 -17.16 -21.57 6.60
CA PRO A 114 -18.03 -20.67 5.87
C PRO A 114 -17.27 -19.44 5.38
N ILE A 115 -17.59 -19.00 4.16
CA ILE A 115 -17.01 -17.79 3.57
C ILE A 115 -18.10 -16.84 3.07
N TYR A 116 -17.76 -15.56 3.05
CA TYR A 116 -18.55 -14.52 2.42
C TYR A 116 -17.96 -14.19 1.05
N LYS A 117 -18.82 -14.13 0.02
CA LYS A 117 -18.48 -13.61 -1.30
C LYS A 117 -18.88 -12.14 -1.39
N GLY A 118 -18.38 -11.44 -2.40
CA GLY A 118 -18.84 -10.07 -2.69
C GLY A 118 -20.36 -9.97 -2.87
N SER A 119 -21.01 -11.01 -3.41
CA SER A 119 -22.47 -11.11 -3.56
C SER A 119 -23.24 -11.22 -2.24
N ASP A 120 -22.56 -11.49 -1.13
CA ASP A 120 -23.14 -11.63 0.20
C ASP A 120 -23.12 -10.31 0.98
N ILE A 121 -22.41 -9.30 0.47
CA ILE A 121 -22.41 -7.94 1.01
C ILE A 121 -23.67 -7.20 0.52
N THR A 122 -24.44 -6.64 1.45
CA THR A 122 -25.65 -5.86 1.18
C THR A 122 -25.60 -4.51 1.89
N LYS A 123 -26.52 -3.61 1.52
CA LYS A 123 -26.64 -2.29 2.17
C LYS A 123 -26.92 -2.38 3.68
N SER A 124 -27.53 -3.47 4.13
CA SER A 124 -27.88 -3.69 5.55
C SER A 124 -26.92 -4.63 6.27
N GLY A 125 -25.81 -5.04 5.64
CA GLY A 125 -24.82 -5.94 6.22
C GLY A 125 -24.57 -7.20 5.41
N LEU A 126 -24.01 -8.22 6.05
CA LEU A 126 -23.68 -9.50 5.42
C LEU A 126 -24.88 -10.46 5.47
N LYS A 127 -25.20 -11.10 4.34
CA LYS A 127 -26.12 -12.26 4.31
C LYS A 127 -25.52 -13.42 5.09
N ALA A 128 -26.32 -14.39 5.50
CA ALA A 128 -25.78 -15.65 6.03
C ALA A 128 -24.86 -16.33 4.99
N PRO A 129 -23.68 -16.85 5.39
CA PRO A 129 -22.73 -17.44 4.46
C PRO A 129 -23.30 -18.75 3.91
N ARG A 130 -23.47 -18.82 2.59
CA ARG A 130 -23.98 -20.03 1.90
C ARG A 130 -22.86 -20.92 1.39
N THR A 131 -21.74 -20.32 1.00
CA THR A 131 -20.58 -21.00 0.44
C THR A 131 -19.57 -21.31 1.54
N LYS A 132 -18.92 -22.48 1.42
CA LYS A 132 -17.88 -22.95 2.32
C LYS A 132 -16.63 -23.33 1.49
N LEU A 133 -15.46 -23.18 2.08
CA LEU A 133 -14.17 -23.58 1.51
C LEU A 133 -13.47 -24.57 2.43
N THR A 134 -12.72 -25.53 1.88
CA THR A 134 -11.82 -26.38 2.67
C THR A 134 -10.88 -25.50 3.48
N LYS A 135 -10.66 -25.84 4.75
CA LYS A 135 -9.70 -25.15 5.62
C LYS A 135 -8.31 -25.28 5.02
N ILE A 136 -7.78 -24.20 4.46
CA ILE A 136 -6.39 -24.10 4.03
C ILE A 136 -5.58 -23.77 5.29
N LEU A 137 -5.28 -24.78 6.10
CA LEU A 137 -4.30 -24.74 7.18
C LEU A 137 -3.33 -25.89 7.00
#